data_AF-A0ABD0Q4C4-F1
#
_entry.id   AF-A0ABD0Q4C4-F1
#
_cell.length_a   1.000
_cell.length_b   1.000
_cell.length_c   1.000
_cell.angle_alpha   90.00
_cell.angle_beta   90.00
_cell.angle_gamma   90.00
#
_symmetry.space_group_name_H-M   'P 1'
#
loop_
_entity.id
_entity.type
_entity.pdbx_description
1 polymer ?
#
loop_
_entity_poly.entity_id
_entity_poly.type
_entity_poly.pdbx_seq_one_letter_code
_entity_poly.pdbx_strand_id
1 'polypeptide(L)'
;PHPKAVSGKVISCTWWLFAVVLLACYFSNLSSSQGADSAPLMIKGFEDLANQDVIEYGTLAGSSTLAFFKNSNNPAYRRIYEHMERRKSFVSSMDEGVQRAKEGNYAFIGESVSLDLAVARHCELVRAHEVIGMRGYSIVTPL
;
A
#
# COMPACT_ATOMS: atom_id res chain seq x y z
N PRO A 1 7.93 -15.23 -53.68
CA PRO A 1 6.99 -15.48 -54.79
C PRO A 1 5.54 -15.17 -54.36
N HIS A 2 5.02 -14.01 -54.75
CA HIS A 2 3.64 -13.62 -54.42
C HIS A 2 2.63 -14.50 -55.18
N PRO A 3 1.59 -15.04 -54.52
CA PRO A 3 0.56 -15.81 -55.20
C PRO A 3 -0.18 -14.90 -56.20
N LYS A 4 -0.11 -15.25 -57.49
CA LYS A 4 -0.76 -14.51 -58.59
C LYS A 4 -2.28 -14.71 -58.61
N ALA A 5 -2.79 -15.76 -57.96
CA ALA A 5 -4.23 -16.07 -57.89
C ALA A 5 -4.92 -15.38 -56.70
N VAL A 6 -6.12 -14.83 -56.93
CA VAL A 6 -6.94 -14.12 -55.92
C VAL A 6 -7.23 -15.02 -54.71
N SER A 7 -7.51 -16.30 -54.94
CA SER A 7 -7.77 -17.31 -53.90
C SER A 7 -6.60 -17.48 -52.93
N GLY A 8 -5.36 -17.43 -53.44
CA GLY A 8 -4.15 -17.53 -52.61
C GLY A 8 -3.90 -16.29 -51.74
N LYS A 9 -4.35 -15.11 -52.20
CA LYS A 9 -4.31 -13.88 -51.41
C LYS A 9 -5.30 -13.93 -50.24
N VAL A 10 -6.52 -14.45 -50.47
CA VAL A 10 -7.54 -14.59 -49.42
C VAL A 10 -7.04 -15.50 -48.29
N ILE A 11 -6.48 -16.67 -48.63
CA ILE A 11 -5.96 -17.63 -47.64
C ILE A 11 -4.80 -17.01 -46.84
N SER A 12 -3.89 -16.28 -47.50
CA SER A 12 -2.79 -15.57 -46.83
C SER A 12 -3.33 -14.47 -45.90
N CYS A 13 -4.33 -13.70 -46.32
CA CYS A 13 -4.94 -12.68 -45.47
C CYS A 13 -5.64 -13.28 -44.25
N THR A 14 -6.39 -14.38 -44.42
CA THR A 14 -7.05 -15.08 -43.31
C THR A 14 -6.04 -15.67 -42.33
N TRP A 15 -4.94 -16.24 -42.84
CA TRP A 15 -3.86 -16.75 -42.00
C TRP A 15 -3.17 -15.64 -41.19
N TRP A 16 -2.85 -14.51 -41.84
CA TRP A 16 -2.28 -13.35 -41.15
C TRP A 16 -3.23 -12.76 -40.12
N LEU A 17 -4.52 -12.68 -40.42
CA LEU A 17 -5.54 -12.21 -39.48
C LEU A 17 -5.62 -13.14 -38.26
N PHE A 18 -5.63 -14.46 -38.48
CA PHE A 18 -5.61 -15.44 -37.40
C PHE A 18 -4.36 -15.32 -36.52
N ALA A 19 -3.17 -15.19 -37.13
CA ALA A 19 -1.91 -15.02 -36.40
C ALA A 19 -1.90 -13.73 -35.57
N VAL A 20 -2.40 -12.62 -36.12
CA VAL A 20 -2.51 -11.33 -35.40
C VAL A 20 -3.48 -11.44 -34.22
N VAL A 21 -4.63 -12.11 -34.37
CA VAL A 21 -5.59 -12.32 -33.29
C VAL A 21 -4.99 -13.18 -32.17
N LEU A 22 -4.30 -14.27 -32.51
CA LEU A 22 -3.61 -15.10 -31.51
C LEU A 22 -2.52 -14.33 -30.76
N LEU A 23 -1.73 -13.54 -31.47
CA LEU A 23 -0.69 -12.69 -30.88
C LEU A 23 -1.30 -11.63 -29.95
N ALA A 24 -2.41 -11.02 -30.36
CA ALA A 24 -3.17 -10.07 -29.55
C ALA A 24 -3.72 -10.73 -28.29
N CYS A 25 -4.34 -11.92 -28.37
CA CYS A 25 -4.79 -12.66 -27.21
C CYS A 25 -3.63 -13.04 -26.29
N TYR A 26 -2.48 -13.45 -26.82
CA TYR A 26 -1.29 -13.73 -26.03
C TYR A 26 -0.79 -12.48 -25.30
N PHE A 27 -0.70 -11.33 -25.99
CA PHE A 27 -0.34 -10.06 -25.37
C PHE A 27 -1.39 -9.56 -24.37
N SER A 28 -2.68 -9.80 -24.58
CA SER A 28 -3.73 -9.47 -23.61
C SER A 28 -3.65 -10.34 -22.36
N ASN A 29 -3.41 -11.64 -22.50
CA ASN A 29 -3.20 -12.54 -21.37
C ASN A 29 -1.90 -12.20 -20.63
N LEU A 30 -0.83 -11.87 -21.37
CA LEU A 30 0.46 -11.46 -20.81
C LEU A 30 0.37 -10.08 -20.12
N SER A 31 -0.35 -9.13 -20.71
CA SER A 31 -0.64 -7.82 -20.11
C SER A 31 -1.55 -7.95 -18.88
N SER A 32 -2.43 -8.96 -18.83
CA SER A 32 -3.19 -9.28 -17.61
C SER A 32 -2.31 -9.86 -16.51
N SER A 33 -1.21 -10.54 -16.86
CA SER A 33 -0.20 -11.02 -15.92
C SER A 33 0.89 -10.00 -15.58
N GLN A 34 0.94 -8.87 -16.28
CA GLN A 34 1.85 -7.76 -15.96
C GLN A 34 1.17 -6.85 -14.93
N GLY A 35 1.30 -7.25 -13.66
CA GLY A 35 1.10 -6.36 -12.52
C GLY A 35 -0.34 -5.99 -12.23
N ALA A 36 -1.24 -6.97 -12.18
CA ALA A 36 -2.27 -6.95 -11.14
C ALA A 36 -1.75 -7.68 -9.89
N ASP A 37 -0.45 -7.56 -9.60
CA ASP A 37 0.04 -7.67 -8.23
C ASP A 37 -0.62 -6.53 -7.49
N SER A 38 -1.76 -6.87 -6.89
CA SER A 38 -2.49 -6.13 -5.88
C SER A 38 -2.25 -4.61 -5.92
N ALA A 39 -3.27 -3.83 -6.25
CA ALA A 39 -3.42 -2.58 -5.54
C ALA A 39 -4.15 -2.93 -4.23
N PRO A 40 -3.51 -3.48 -3.17
CA PRO A 40 -4.22 -3.63 -1.92
C PRO A 40 -4.28 -2.20 -1.38
N LEU A 41 -5.34 -1.46 -1.70
CA LEU A 41 -5.69 -0.17 -1.11
C LEU A 41 -4.44 0.59 -0.69
N MET A 42 -3.59 0.99 -1.66
CA MET A 42 -2.36 1.70 -1.35
C MET A 42 -2.80 3.00 -0.70
N ILE A 43 -2.84 3.03 0.63
CA ILE A 43 -3.12 4.21 1.43
C ILE A 43 -2.03 5.19 1.04
N LYS A 44 -2.38 6.12 0.15
CA LYS A 44 -1.40 7.06 -0.40
C LYS A 44 -0.92 8.02 0.68
N GLY A 45 -1.76 8.23 1.69
CA GLY A 45 -1.51 9.15 2.75
C GLY A 45 -2.51 9.13 3.90
N PHE A 46 -2.29 10.03 4.85
CA PHE A 46 -3.11 10.13 6.06
C PHE A 46 -4.51 10.68 5.80
N GLU A 47 -4.69 11.52 4.79
CA GLU A 47 -6.03 11.99 4.39
C GLU A 47 -6.89 10.83 3.89
N ASP A 48 -6.32 9.93 3.09
CA ASP A 48 -7.02 8.74 2.59
C ASP A 48 -7.36 7.80 3.76
N LEU A 49 -6.40 7.61 4.67
CA LEU A 49 -6.60 6.82 5.89
C LEU A 49 -7.69 7.39 6.80
N ALA A 50 -7.82 8.72 6.87
CA ALA A 50 -8.82 9.41 7.68
C ALA A 50 -10.23 9.36 7.09
N ASN A 51 -10.36 9.21 5.77
CA ASN A 51 -11.63 9.20 5.04
C ASN A 51 -12.16 7.79 4.76
N GLN A 52 -11.38 6.75 5.05
CA GLN A 52 -11.75 5.35 4.88
C GLN A 52 -12.04 4.68 6.23
N ASP A 53 -12.98 3.73 6.24
CA ASP A 53 -13.38 2.94 7.43
C ASP A 53 -13.16 1.42 7.23
N VAL A 54 -12.47 1.01 6.16
CA VAL A 54 -12.27 -0.40 5.77
C VAL A 54 -11.10 -1.03 6.50
N ILE A 55 -9.98 -0.32 6.59
CA ILE A 55 -8.73 -0.76 7.21
C ILE A 55 -8.65 -0.13 8.60
N GLU A 56 -8.47 -0.97 9.63
CA GLU A 56 -8.21 -0.46 10.97
C GLU A 56 -6.81 0.12 11.04
N TYR A 57 -6.60 1.13 11.87
CA TYR A 57 -5.29 1.72 12.04
C TYR A 57 -5.06 2.08 13.50
N GLY A 58 -3.79 2.08 13.91
CA GLY A 58 -3.43 2.39 15.28
C GLY A 58 -1.97 2.72 15.46
N THR A 59 -1.66 3.17 16.68
CA THR A 59 -0.33 3.56 17.13
C THR A 59 -0.01 2.85 18.43
N LEU A 60 1.27 2.88 18.82
CA LEU A 60 1.70 2.42 20.13
C LEU A 60 1.05 3.27 21.25
N ALA A 61 0.44 2.61 22.22
CA ALA A 61 -0.18 3.24 23.37
C ALA A 61 0.85 4.07 24.18
N GLY A 62 0.49 5.29 24.56
CA GLY A 62 1.38 6.19 25.30
C GLY A 62 2.57 6.75 24.50
N SER A 63 2.62 6.53 23.19
CA SER A 63 3.70 7.04 22.34
C SER A 63 3.62 8.55 22.07
N SER A 64 4.75 9.13 21.69
CA SER A 64 4.83 10.52 21.23
C SER A 64 3.99 10.76 19.96
N THR A 65 3.79 9.72 19.15
CA THR A 65 2.95 9.71 17.95
C THR A 65 1.47 9.79 18.30
N LEU A 66 1.02 9.03 19.31
CA LEU A 66 -0.35 9.13 19.82
C LEU A 66 -0.66 10.54 20.34
N ALA A 67 0.25 11.10 21.15
CA ALA A 67 0.12 12.46 21.67
C ALA A 67 0.10 13.52 20.56
N PHE A 68 0.82 13.29 19.45
CA PHE A 68 0.79 14.16 18.28
C PHE A 68 -0.59 14.19 17.62
N PHE A 69 -1.19 13.03 17.33
CA PHE A 69 -2.52 12.98 16.71
C PHE A 69 -3.60 13.59 17.61
N LYS A 70 -3.49 13.37 18.92
CA LYS A 70 -4.38 13.96 19.93
C LYS A 70 -4.35 15.49 19.95
N ASN A 71 -3.14 16.07 19.91
CA ASN A 71 -2.94 17.52 20.06
C ASN A 71 -2.82 18.25 18.71
N SER A 72 -3.07 17.57 17.60
CA SER A 72 -2.97 18.16 16.27
C SER A 72 -4.07 19.20 16.00
N ASN A 73 -3.70 20.29 15.31
CA ASN A 73 -4.65 21.28 14.83
C ASN A 73 -5.32 20.89 13.49
N ASN A 74 -4.77 19.91 12.77
CA ASN A 74 -5.34 19.46 11.50
C ASN A 74 -6.58 18.58 11.79
N PRO A 75 -7.77 18.90 11.21
CA PRO A 75 -8.99 18.13 11.41
C PRO A 75 -8.85 16.65 10.98
N ALA A 76 -8.10 16.33 9.93
CA ALA A 76 -7.92 14.95 9.50
C ALA A 76 -7.15 14.11 10.53
N TYR A 77 -6.08 14.66 11.09
CA TYR A 77 -5.28 14.01 12.13
C TYR A 77 -6.07 13.83 13.43
N ARG A 78 -6.97 14.77 13.74
CA ARG A 78 -7.89 14.65 14.86
C ARG A 78 -8.92 13.54 14.64
N ARG A 79 -9.49 13.42 13.43
CA ARG A 79 -10.38 12.30 13.08
C ARG A 79 -9.67 10.95 13.19
N ILE A 80 -8.41 10.86 12.77
CA ILE A 80 -7.59 9.65 12.96
C ILE A 80 -7.49 9.30 14.45
N TYR A 81 -7.19 10.27 15.32
CA TYR A 81 -7.18 10.05 16.77
C TYR A 81 -8.53 9.56 17.30
N GLU A 82 -9.62 10.26 16.96
CA GLU A 82 -10.98 9.92 17.39
C GLU A 82 -11.41 8.54 16.92
N HIS A 83 -11.02 8.12 15.71
CA HIS A 83 -11.28 6.78 15.21
C HIS A 83 -10.49 5.73 16.00
N MET A 84 -9.20 5.96 16.25
CA MET A 84 -8.37 5.07 17.05
C MET A 84 -8.92 4.91 18.49
N GLU A 85 -9.37 6.01 19.10
CA GLU A 85 -9.93 6.02 20.45
C GLU A 85 -11.28 5.30 20.51
N ARG A 86 -12.17 5.51 19.52
CA ARG A 86 -13.46 4.82 19.41
C ARG A 86 -13.31 3.31 19.25
N ARG A 87 -12.36 2.87 18.41
CA ARG A 87 -12.12 1.43 18.14
C ARG A 87 -11.18 0.78 19.14
N LYS A 88 -10.50 1.56 20.00
CA LYS A 88 -9.42 1.11 20.88
C LYS A 88 -8.35 0.31 20.12
N SER A 89 -7.98 0.78 18.93
CA SER A 89 -7.07 0.09 18.00
C SER A 89 -5.57 0.27 18.33
N PHE A 90 -5.26 0.75 19.54
CA PHE A 90 -3.90 0.92 20.02
C PHE A 90 -3.21 -0.43 20.26
N VAL A 91 -1.88 -0.45 20.14
CA VAL A 91 -1.06 -1.63 20.43
C VAL A 91 -0.13 -1.36 21.61
N SER A 92 0.23 -2.41 22.34
CA SER A 92 1.05 -2.33 23.54
C SER A 92 2.55 -2.39 23.23
N SER A 93 2.92 -3.04 22.13
CA SER A 93 4.31 -3.17 21.66
C SER A 93 4.43 -2.98 20.15
N MET A 94 5.63 -2.66 19.69
CA MET A 94 5.98 -2.59 18.27
C MET A 94 5.77 -3.96 17.59
N ASP A 95 6.21 -5.05 18.21
CA ASP A 95 6.05 -6.41 17.67
C ASP A 95 4.57 -6.78 17.47
N GLU A 96 3.69 -6.37 18.40
CA GLU A 96 2.24 -6.57 18.27
C GLU A 96 1.68 -5.78 17.07
N GLY A 97 2.11 -4.53 16.91
CA GLY A 97 1.70 -3.69 15.76
C GLY A 97 2.15 -4.26 14.43
N VAL A 98 3.39 -4.75 14.35
CA VAL A 98 3.95 -5.41 13.16
C VAL A 98 3.19 -6.71 12.86
N GLN A 99 2.92 -7.52 13.89
CA GLN A 99 2.19 -8.78 13.73
C GLN A 99 0.76 -8.55 13.22
N ARG A 100 0.03 -7.56 13.76
CA ARG A 100 -1.29 -7.18 13.25
C ARG A 100 -1.25 -6.65 11.83
N ALA A 101 -0.23 -5.87 11.47
CA ALA A 101 -0.06 -5.40 10.10
C ALA A 101 0.16 -6.56 9.11
N LYS A 102 0.84 -7.63 9.54
CA LYS A 102 1.02 -8.85 8.73
C LYS A 102 -0.25 -9.68 8.59
N GLU A 103 -1.09 -9.73 9.62
CA GLU A 103 -2.39 -10.43 9.58
C GLU A 103 -3.38 -9.78 8.60
N GLY A 104 -3.09 -8.55 8.18
CA GLY A 104 -3.88 -7.81 7.19
C GLY A 104 -4.99 -6.97 7.83
N ASN A 105 -5.60 -6.09 7.05
CA ASN A 105 -6.67 -5.16 7.48
C ASN A 105 -6.30 -4.21 8.64
N TYR A 106 -5.01 -4.10 8.98
CA TYR A 106 -4.50 -3.19 10.00
C TYR A 106 -3.30 -2.39 9.48
N ALA A 107 -3.34 -1.07 9.62
CA ALA A 107 -2.23 -0.16 9.31
C ALA A 107 -1.60 0.35 10.60
N PHE A 108 -0.34 -0.01 10.81
CA PHE A 108 0.41 0.43 11.98
C PHE A 108 1.14 1.75 11.71
N ILE A 109 0.90 2.75 12.56
CA ILE A 109 1.50 4.09 12.47
C ILE A 109 2.59 4.22 13.54
N GLY A 110 3.80 4.54 13.12
CA GLY A 110 4.98 4.61 13.99
C GLY A 110 6.09 5.49 13.44
N GLU A 111 7.26 5.41 14.06
CA GLU A 111 8.44 6.18 13.66
C GLU A 111 9.07 5.57 12.38
N SER A 112 9.48 6.43 11.44
CA SER A 112 9.99 5.99 10.13
C SER A 112 11.10 4.94 10.24
N VAL A 113 12.09 5.17 11.11
CA VAL A 113 13.24 4.28 11.29
C VAL A 113 12.81 2.89 11.77
N SER A 114 11.86 2.85 12.70
CA SER A 114 11.30 1.59 13.23
C SER A 114 10.52 0.82 12.15
N LEU A 115 9.76 1.54 11.32
CA LEU A 115 9.00 0.95 10.22
C LEU A 115 9.91 0.47 9.08
N ASP A 116 10.94 1.23 8.73
CA ASP A 116 11.95 0.83 7.73
C ASP A 116 12.66 -0.45 8.16
N LEU A 117 12.98 -0.59 9.45
CA LEU A 117 13.53 -1.82 10.01
C LEU A 117 12.53 -2.98 9.94
N ALA A 118 11.25 -2.74 10.23
CA ALA A 118 10.21 -3.77 10.15
C ALA A 118 10.01 -4.28 8.71
N VAL A 119 9.96 -3.37 7.74
CA VAL A 119 9.87 -3.70 6.30
C VAL A 119 11.12 -4.43 5.81
N ALA A 120 12.31 -4.01 6.25
CA ALA A 120 13.56 -4.71 5.92
C ALA A 120 13.60 -6.16 6.45
N ARG A 121 12.92 -6.42 7.58
CA ARG A 121 12.82 -7.77 8.17
C ARG A 121 11.67 -8.60 7.61
N HIS A 122 10.60 -7.96 7.14
CA HIS A 122 9.39 -8.62 6.67
C HIS A 122 9.03 -8.12 5.27
N CYS A 123 9.36 -8.92 4.25
CA CYS A 123 9.11 -8.59 2.84
C CYS A 123 7.63 -8.48 2.46
N GLU A 124 6.73 -8.97 3.32
CA GLU A 124 5.27 -8.87 3.16
C GLU A 124 4.74 -7.47 3.50
N LEU A 125 5.53 -6.65 4.20
CA LEU A 125 5.14 -5.32 4.63
C LEU A 125 5.64 -4.25 3.65
N VAL A 126 4.82 -3.21 3.47
CA VAL A 126 5.19 -2.03 2.68
C VAL A 126 4.96 -0.77 3.50
N ARG A 127 5.87 0.20 3.34
CA ARG A 127 5.78 1.50 4.00
C ARG A 127 5.15 2.52 3.06
N ALA A 128 4.17 3.27 3.53
CA ALA A 128 3.64 4.42 2.80
C ALA A 128 4.69 5.54 2.69
N HIS A 129 4.71 6.29 1.58
CA HIS A 129 5.73 7.30 1.35
C HIS A 129 5.60 8.54 2.26
N GLU A 130 4.37 8.87 2.67
CA GLU A 130 4.09 10.08 3.45
C GLU A 130 4.67 10.00 4.87
N VAL A 131 5.29 11.08 5.33
CA VAL A 131 5.89 11.20 6.66
C VAL A 131 5.35 12.43 7.37
N ILE A 132 4.81 12.25 8.58
CA ILE A 132 4.34 13.36 9.42
C ILE A 132 5.48 13.84 10.31
N GLY A 133 6.18 14.87 9.83
CA GLY A 133 7.24 15.55 10.56
C GLY A 133 8.53 14.74 10.71
N MET A 134 9.65 15.43 10.82
CA MET A 134 10.92 14.80 11.16
C MET A 134 11.13 14.88 12.68
N ARG A 135 11.24 13.73 13.34
CA ARG A 135 11.58 13.62 14.76
C ARG A 135 12.93 12.91 14.90
N GLY A 136 13.73 13.35 15.86
CA GLY A 136 15.04 12.79 16.17
C GLY A 136 15.11 12.27 17.61
N TYR A 137 16.05 11.36 17.86
CA TYR A 137 16.34 10.87 19.20
C TYR A 137 17.39 11.77 19.88
N SER A 138 17.15 12.11 21.14
CA SER A 138 18.04 12.91 21.97
C SER A 138 18.09 12.35 23.39
N ILE A 139 19.18 12.57 24.11
CA ILE A 139 19.37 12.13 25.50
C ILE A 139 19.17 13.32 26.43
N VAL A 140 18.41 13.11 27.52
CA VAL A 140 18.20 14.10 28.57
C VAL A 140 18.53 13.44 29.91
N THR A 141 19.32 14.11 30.73
CA THR A 141 19.69 13.67 32.09
C THR A 141 19.23 14.70 33.12
N PRO A 142 18.90 14.29 34.36
CA PRO A 142 18.63 15.23 35.45
C PRO A 142 19.89 16.04 35.79
N LEU A 143 19.70 17.25 36.33
CA LEU A 143 20.77 18.09 36.90
C LEU A 143 21.35 17.48 38.18
#